data_AF-A0A8J8EG24-F1
#
_entry.id   AF-A0A8J8EG24-F1
#
_cell.length_a   1.000
_cell.length_b   1.000
_cell.length_c   1.000
_cell.angle_alpha   90.00
_cell.angle_beta   90.00
_cell.angle_gamma   90.00
#
_symmetry.space_group_name_H-M   'P 1'
#
loop_
_entity.id
_entity.type
_entity.pdbx_description
1 polymer ?
#
loop_
_entity_poly.entity_id
_entity_poly.type
_entity_poly.pdbx_seq_one_letter_code
_entity_poly.pdbx_strand_id
1 'polypeptide(L)'
;MGRKTLAIVIVLVVFGWTFLSVKSAVQHGLLSGWTSGPEQLKVRQAVLDTSDGTVLVVEWNLTEKPLEKLVDGRDAVFLFYPVMVYLPDEGHALTQGIPRVNLTVYPSERRVNQNGIDYTYWYYDTPGFALPKVGMVRAVYPLPQNVTGGRIELLLDALNDSRCSVVPVVFAYFHGTGGDEIEPDHLDLRLPLRLGPDFPLFGNSTLEVLLDFNASHWVEMHLGERGGWVRVETFNVTLPCQGG
;
A
#
# COMPACT_ATOMS: atom_id res chain seq x y z
N MET A 1 -25.87 36.38 -39.20
CA MET A 1 -25.63 35.08 -38.49
C MET A 1 -24.15 34.69 -38.44
N GLY A 2 -23.32 34.92 -39.46
CA GLY A 2 -21.90 34.48 -39.49
C GLY A 2 -20.96 34.96 -38.38
N ARG A 3 -21.10 36.18 -37.84
CA ARG A 3 -20.25 36.67 -36.73
C ARG A 3 -20.45 35.91 -35.42
N LYS A 4 -21.68 35.50 -35.11
CA LYS A 4 -21.99 34.75 -33.88
C LYS A 4 -21.45 33.32 -33.96
N THR A 5 -21.59 32.68 -35.13
CA THR A 5 -21.05 31.34 -35.39
C THR A 5 -19.52 31.33 -35.36
N LEU A 6 -18.86 32.34 -35.94
CA LEU A 6 -17.40 32.48 -35.88
C LEU A 6 -16.90 32.65 -34.43
N ALA A 7 -17.57 33.49 -33.64
CA ALA A 7 -17.22 33.68 -32.23
C ALA A 7 -17.35 32.37 -31.43
N ILE A 8 -18.41 31.59 -31.67
CA ILE A 8 -18.59 30.27 -31.05
C ILE A 8 -17.47 29.30 -31.45
N VAL A 9 -17.10 29.25 -32.74
CA VAL A 9 -16.00 28.40 -33.22
C VAL A 9 -14.68 28.81 -32.57
N ILE A 10 -14.37 30.11 -32.51
CA ILE A 10 -13.14 30.60 -31.86
C ILE A 10 -13.14 30.24 -30.38
N VAL A 11 -14.25 30.45 -29.66
CA VAL A 11 -14.36 30.08 -28.24
C VAL A 11 -14.15 28.59 -28.04
N LEU A 12 -14.73 27.73 -28.87
CA LEU A 12 -14.54 26.29 -28.80
C LEU A 12 -13.10 25.86 -29.10
N VAL A 13 -12.45 26.49 -30.09
CA VAL A 13 -11.05 26.20 -30.42
C VAL A 13 -10.12 26.63 -29.28
N VAL A 14 -10.30 27.84 -28.74
CA VAL A 14 -9.51 28.34 -27.62
C VAL A 14 -9.71 27.47 -26.39
N PHE A 15 -10.96 27.10 -26.06
CA PHE A 15 -11.27 26.25 -24.93
C PHE A 15 -10.73 24.83 -25.10
N GLY A 16 -10.83 24.27 -26.31
CA GLY A 16 -10.27 22.96 -26.62
C GLY A 16 -8.74 22.94 -26.48
N TRP A 17 -8.06 23.96 -26.99
CA TRP A 17 -6.61 24.10 -26.83
C TRP A 17 -6.18 24.29 -25.38
N THR A 18 -6.83 25.16 -24.62
CA THR A 18 -6.48 25.34 -23.21
C THR A 18 -6.73 24.07 -22.41
N PHE A 19 -7.84 23.37 -22.65
CA PHE A 19 -8.11 22.10 -21.99
C PHE A 19 -7.04 21.04 -22.31
N LEU A 20 -6.64 20.90 -23.57
CA LEU A 20 -5.58 19.97 -23.99
C LEU A 20 -4.23 20.33 -23.38
N SER A 21 -3.87 21.62 -23.35
CA SER A 21 -2.63 22.09 -22.73
C SER A 21 -2.61 21.83 -21.23
N VAL A 22 -3.73 22.06 -20.53
CA VAL A 22 -3.85 21.74 -19.10
C VAL A 22 -3.73 20.24 -18.88
N LYS A 23 -4.46 19.42 -19.65
CA LYS A 23 -4.36 17.95 -19.55
C LYS A 23 -2.93 17.46 -19.79
N SER A 24 -2.25 18.00 -20.80
CA SER A 24 -0.86 17.65 -21.09
C SER A 24 0.08 18.08 -19.96
N ALA A 25 -0.10 19.28 -19.41
CA ALA A 25 0.70 19.75 -18.28
C ALA A 25 0.50 18.89 -17.02
N VAL A 26 -0.74 18.44 -16.76
CA VAL A 26 -1.04 17.46 -15.70
C VAL A 26 -0.32 16.14 -15.95
N GLN A 27 -0.41 15.59 -17.17
CA GLN A 27 0.23 14.31 -17.50
C GLN A 27 1.74 14.31 -17.32
N HIS A 28 2.41 15.45 -17.57
CA HIS A 28 3.85 15.61 -17.36
C HIS A 28 4.22 16.10 -15.95
N GLY A 29 3.27 16.10 -15.00
CA GLY A 29 3.53 16.47 -13.60
C GLY A 29 3.81 17.96 -13.36
N LEU A 30 3.68 18.83 -14.37
CA LEU A 30 3.95 20.27 -14.26
C LEU A 30 2.98 20.99 -13.32
N LEU A 31 1.88 20.33 -12.96
CA LEU A 31 0.85 20.83 -12.06
C LEU A 31 0.72 20.00 -10.78
N SER A 32 1.71 19.17 -10.44
CA SER A 32 1.73 18.35 -9.22
C SER A 32 1.59 19.16 -7.92
N GLY A 33 2.04 20.41 -7.89
CA GLY A 33 1.80 21.31 -6.74
C GLY A 33 0.31 21.63 -6.48
N TRP A 34 -0.55 21.40 -7.47
CA TRP A 34 -2.00 21.64 -7.42
C TRP A 34 -2.82 20.36 -7.23
N THR A 35 -2.17 19.19 -7.25
CA THR A 35 -2.75 17.91 -6.82
C THR A 35 -2.60 17.73 -5.31
N SER A 36 -3.28 16.74 -4.75
CA SER A 36 -3.14 16.36 -3.35
C SER A 36 -1.74 15.81 -3.09
N GLY A 37 -1.14 16.26 -1.99
CA GLY A 37 0.15 15.79 -1.50
C GLY A 37 -0.01 14.72 -0.40
N PRO A 38 1.12 14.20 0.11
CA PRO A 38 1.13 13.19 1.17
C PRO A 38 0.42 13.61 2.45
N GLU A 39 0.38 14.90 2.76
CA GLU A 39 -0.22 15.47 3.97
C GLU A 39 -1.75 15.46 3.95
N GLN A 40 -2.37 15.39 2.77
CA GLN A 40 -3.83 15.26 2.62
C GLN A 40 -4.33 13.82 2.78
N LEU A 41 -3.42 12.84 2.83
CA LEU A 41 -3.77 11.47 3.16
C LEU A 41 -3.94 11.32 4.68
N LYS A 42 -5.12 10.87 5.11
CA LYS A 42 -5.37 10.48 6.49
C LYS A 42 -5.44 8.97 6.55
N VAL A 43 -4.60 8.36 7.37
CA VAL A 43 -4.63 6.93 7.63
C VAL A 43 -5.01 6.72 9.10
N ARG A 44 -5.88 5.75 9.33
CA ARG A 44 -6.35 5.33 10.65
C ARG A 44 -6.18 3.84 10.75
N GLN A 45 -5.82 3.37 11.94
CA GLN A 45 -5.72 1.95 12.24
C GLN A 45 -6.60 1.58 13.42
N ALA A 46 -7.08 0.34 13.41
CA ALA A 46 -7.67 -0.32 14.56
C ALA A 46 -7.23 -1.79 14.57
N VAL A 47 -7.02 -2.35 15.75
CA VAL A 47 -6.77 -3.77 15.94
C VAL A 47 -7.98 -4.33 16.69
N LEU A 48 -8.61 -5.36 16.12
CA LEU A 48 -9.82 -5.97 16.64
C LEU A 48 -9.56 -7.45 16.91
N ASP A 49 -9.79 -7.89 18.14
CA ASP A 49 -9.75 -9.33 18.46
C ASP A 49 -11.08 -9.97 18.06
N THR A 50 -11.02 -11.09 17.34
CA THR A 50 -12.17 -11.89 16.93
C THR A 50 -12.05 -13.32 17.47
N SER A 51 -13.10 -14.13 17.27
CA SER A 51 -13.04 -15.57 17.59
C SER A 51 -12.01 -16.32 16.77
N ASP A 52 -11.68 -15.80 15.59
CA ASP A 52 -10.90 -16.52 14.58
C ASP A 52 -9.43 -16.08 14.60
N GLY A 53 -9.14 -14.89 15.16
CA GLY A 53 -7.79 -14.34 15.26
C GLY A 53 -7.79 -12.86 15.63
N THR A 54 -6.79 -12.12 15.17
CA THR A 54 -6.71 -10.67 15.30
C THR A 54 -6.85 -10.04 13.92
N VAL A 55 -7.72 -9.04 13.79
CA VAL A 55 -7.92 -8.29 12.54
C VAL A 55 -7.27 -6.92 12.66
N LEU A 56 -6.28 -6.64 11.81
CA LEU A 56 -5.82 -5.27 11.58
C LEU A 56 -6.73 -4.61 10.56
N VAL A 57 -7.33 -3.50 10.96
CA VAL A 57 -8.13 -2.63 10.10
C VAL A 57 -7.32 -1.37 9.79
N VAL A 58 -7.07 -1.10 8.52
CA VAL A 58 -6.44 0.14 8.04
C VAL A 58 -7.44 0.88 7.16
N GLU A 59 -7.83 2.07 7.57
CA GLU A 59 -8.68 2.96 6.78
C GLU A 59 -7.85 4.15 6.31
N TRP A 60 -7.97 4.51 5.03
CA TRP A 60 -7.36 5.72 4.50
C TRP A 60 -8.38 6.58 3.76
N ASN A 61 -8.11 7.88 3.74
CA ASN A 61 -8.91 8.87 3.04
C ASN A 61 -8.00 10.00 2.54
N LEU A 62 -7.99 10.20 1.23
CA LEU A 62 -7.30 11.27 0.55
C LEU A 62 -8.28 12.43 0.33
N THR A 63 -7.92 13.61 0.85
CA THR A 63 -8.66 14.83 0.52
C THR A 63 -8.23 15.31 -0.86
N GLU A 64 -9.00 14.98 -1.90
CA GLU A 64 -8.72 15.37 -3.28
C GLU A 64 -8.78 16.88 -3.51
N LYS A 65 -7.87 17.40 -4.33
CA LYS A 65 -7.94 18.75 -4.90
C LYS A 65 -8.69 18.72 -6.25
N PRO A 66 -9.20 19.88 -6.74
CA PRO A 66 -9.97 19.90 -7.98
C PRO A 66 -9.26 19.36 -9.22
N LEU A 67 -7.92 19.40 -9.24
CA LEU A 67 -7.11 18.94 -10.36
C LEU A 67 -7.07 17.41 -10.48
N GLU A 68 -7.40 16.66 -9.43
CA GLU A 68 -7.43 15.19 -9.46
C GLU A 68 -8.37 14.64 -10.53
N LYS A 69 -9.46 15.35 -10.83
CA LYS A 69 -10.42 14.95 -11.87
C LYS A 69 -9.86 15.03 -13.28
N LEU A 70 -8.76 15.76 -13.47
CA LEU A 70 -8.07 15.91 -14.75
C LEU A 70 -6.89 14.95 -14.87
N VAL A 71 -6.33 14.51 -13.74
CA VAL A 71 -5.33 13.46 -13.67
C VAL A 71 -6.08 12.14 -13.83
N ASP A 72 -5.76 11.34 -14.84
CA ASP A 72 -6.23 9.95 -14.90
C ASP A 72 -5.38 9.09 -13.95
N GLY A 73 -5.37 9.48 -12.68
CA GLY A 73 -4.57 8.92 -11.60
C GLY A 73 -5.09 7.52 -11.28
N ARG A 74 -4.19 6.54 -11.35
CA ARG A 74 -4.44 5.18 -10.87
C ARG A 74 -3.61 5.02 -9.62
N ASP A 75 -4.25 5.24 -8.50
CA ASP A 75 -3.65 5.06 -7.20
C ASP A 75 -3.47 3.56 -6.92
N ALA A 76 -2.58 3.24 -5.99
CA ALA A 76 -2.40 1.87 -5.54
C ALA A 76 -2.12 1.83 -4.04
N VAL A 77 -2.55 0.74 -3.42
CA VAL A 77 -2.11 0.37 -2.08
C VAL A 77 -1.17 -0.81 -2.19
N PHE A 78 -0.09 -0.77 -1.44
CA PHE A 78 0.82 -1.89 -1.22
C PHE A 78 0.72 -2.30 0.25
N LEU A 79 0.68 -3.60 0.50
CA LEU A 79 0.63 -4.16 1.84
C LEU A 79 1.74 -5.21 1.98
N PHE A 80 2.61 -5.02 2.97
CA PHE A 80 3.70 -5.94 3.26
C PHE A 80 3.60 -6.46 4.68
N TYR A 81 3.69 -7.76 4.89
CA TYR A 81 3.63 -8.35 6.23
C TYR A 81 4.34 -9.70 6.28
N PRO A 82 4.98 -10.05 7.41
CA PRO A 82 5.68 -11.30 7.56
C PRO A 82 4.69 -12.45 7.80
N VAL A 83 5.00 -13.62 7.24
CA VAL A 83 4.20 -14.83 7.40
C VAL A 83 5.06 -16.04 7.79
N MET A 84 6.39 -15.95 7.71
CA MET A 84 7.30 -17.03 8.11
C MET A 84 8.67 -16.49 8.54
N VAL A 85 9.34 -17.21 9.43
CA VAL A 85 10.75 -17.04 9.76
C VAL A 85 11.49 -18.32 9.41
N TYR A 86 12.53 -18.21 8.60
CA TYR A 86 13.40 -19.32 8.23
C TYR A 86 14.63 -19.33 9.11
N LEU A 87 14.80 -20.43 9.82
CA LEU A 87 15.97 -20.77 10.62
C LEU A 87 16.85 -21.75 9.81
N PRO A 88 18.09 -22.03 10.23
CA PRO A 88 19.00 -22.94 9.53
C PRO A 88 18.39 -24.29 9.11
N ASP A 89 17.53 -24.85 9.94
CA ASP A 89 17.03 -26.21 9.76
C ASP A 89 15.60 -26.27 9.20
N GLU A 90 14.78 -25.24 9.43
CA GLU A 90 13.37 -25.23 8.99
C GLU A 90 12.73 -23.82 8.94
N GLY A 91 11.57 -23.73 8.29
CA GLY A 91 10.73 -22.53 8.24
C GLY A 91 9.57 -22.62 9.23
N HIS A 92 9.43 -21.60 10.08
CA HIS A 92 8.38 -21.47 11.08
C HIS A 92 7.37 -20.42 10.66
N ALA A 93 6.14 -20.83 10.37
CA ALA A 93 5.08 -19.91 9.97
C ALA A 93 4.63 -19.04 11.16
N LEU A 94 4.38 -17.76 10.89
CA LEU A 94 3.83 -16.82 11.86
C LEU A 94 2.31 -16.85 11.87
N THR A 95 1.69 -17.22 10.76
CA THR A 95 0.24 -17.23 10.57
C THR A 95 -0.23 -18.56 9.99
N GLN A 96 -1.52 -18.90 10.18
CA GLN A 96 -2.14 -20.04 9.51
C GLN A 96 -2.27 -19.79 8.00
N GLY A 97 -1.22 -20.14 7.25
CA GLY A 97 -1.14 -19.87 5.81
C GLY A 97 -0.95 -18.37 5.52
N ILE A 98 -1.40 -17.93 4.33
CA ILE A 98 -1.36 -16.53 3.92
C ILE A 98 -2.64 -15.83 4.43
N PRO A 99 -2.51 -14.83 5.33
CA PRO A 99 -3.61 -13.98 5.81
C PRO A 99 -4.57 -13.54 4.72
N ARG A 100 -5.87 -13.61 5.02
CA ARG A 100 -6.92 -13.10 4.13
C ARG A 100 -6.99 -11.58 4.23
N VAL A 101 -7.09 -10.92 3.07
CA VAL A 101 -7.25 -9.47 2.98
C VAL A 101 -8.58 -9.14 2.35
N ASN A 102 -9.38 -8.33 3.03
CA ASN A 102 -10.58 -7.71 2.47
C ASN A 102 -10.31 -6.23 2.21
N LEU A 103 -10.48 -5.83 0.95
CA LEU A 103 -10.30 -4.45 0.51
C LEU A 103 -11.65 -3.86 0.05
N THR A 104 -12.04 -2.75 0.67
CA THR A 104 -13.22 -1.95 0.30
C THR A 104 -12.76 -0.54 -0.08
N VAL A 105 -13.24 0.01 -1.20
CA VAL A 105 -12.88 1.36 -1.67
C VAL A 105 -14.08 2.31 -1.70
N TYR A 106 -13.85 3.57 -1.34
CA TYR A 106 -14.83 4.66 -1.31
C TYR A 106 -14.72 5.52 -2.58
N PRO A 107 -15.80 6.19 -3.02
CA PRO A 107 -17.11 6.36 -2.36
C PRO A 107 -18.13 5.26 -2.65
N SER A 108 -17.84 4.37 -3.60
CA SER A 108 -18.81 3.34 -4.04
C SER A 108 -18.97 2.14 -3.09
N GLU A 109 -18.19 2.08 -2.01
CA GLU A 109 -18.04 0.91 -1.12
C GLU A 109 -17.78 -0.39 -1.89
N ARG A 110 -17.17 -0.27 -3.07
CA ARG A 110 -16.90 -1.41 -3.93
C ARG A 110 -15.82 -2.26 -3.28
N ARG A 111 -16.10 -3.55 -3.11
CA ARG A 111 -15.07 -4.52 -2.75
C ARG A 111 -14.18 -4.78 -3.95
N VAL A 112 -12.87 -4.74 -3.74
CA VAL A 112 -11.92 -5.23 -4.74
C VAL A 112 -11.89 -6.75 -4.63
N ASN A 113 -12.28 -7.43 -5.70
CA ASN A 113 -12.34 -8.89 -5.72
C ASN A 113 -10.93 -9.48 -5.52
N GLN A 114 -10.83 -10.55 -4.73
CA GLN A 114 -9.56 -11.21 -4.40
C GLN A 114 -8.77 -11.70 -5.63
N ASN A 115 -9.46 -11.99 -6.74
CA ASN A 115 -8.82 -12.38 -8.00
C ASN A 115 -8.05 -11.23 -8.70
N GLY A 116 -8.15 -10.00 -8.21
CA GLY A 116 -7.37 -8.84 -8.68
C GLY A 116 -6.19 -8.49 -7.78
N ILE A 117 -5.88 -9.33 -6.79
CA ILE A 117 -4.76 -9.14 -5.87
C ILE A 117 -3.58 -9.94 -6.43
N ASP A 118 -2.54 -9.23 -6.85
CA ASP A 118 -1.24 -9.87 -7.08
C ASP A 118 -0.47 -9.87 -5.76
N TYR A 119 0.11 -11.01 -5.41
CA TYR A 119 1.03 -11.10 -4.28
C TYR A 119 2.21 -12.00 -4.61
N THR A 120 3.37 -11.57 -4.14
CA THR A 120 4.61 -12.36 -4.23
C THR A 120 5.17 -12.60 -2.84
N TYR A 121 5.74 -13.78 -2.65
CA TYR A 121 6.48 -14.13 -1.46
C TYR A 121 7.95 -13.75 -1.61
N TRP A 122 8.51 -13.00 -0.66
CA TRP A 122 9.91 -12.60 -0.70
C TRP A 122 10.61 -12.82 0.64
N TYR A 123 11.92 -13.08 0.57
CA TYR A 123 12.76 -13.33 1.73
C TYR A 123 13.63 -12.10 1.98
N TYR A 124 13.51 -11.54 3.18
CA TYR A 124 14.34 -10.44 3.63
C TYR A 124 15.38 -10.94 4.63
N ASP A 125 16.60 -10.43 4.47
CA ASP A 125 17.71 -10.74 5.36
C ASP A 125 17.55 -10.01 6.69
N THR A 126 17.99 -10.65 7.79
CA THR A 126 18.17 -9.99 9.07
C THR A 126 19.63 -9.53 9.20
N PRO A 127 19.92 -8.30 9.70
CA PRO A 127 21.27 -7.77 9.72
C PRO A 127 22.27 -8.67 10.46
N GLY A 128 23.43 -8.90 9.85
CA GLY A 128 24.58 -9.56 10.50
C GLY A 128 24.63 -11.08 10.39
N PHE A 129 23.64 -11.74 9.76
CA PHE A 129 23.63 -13.19 9.59
C PHE A 129 23.07 -13.63 8.24
N ALA A 130 23.47 -14.82 7.77
CA ALA A 130 22.84 -15.45 6.60
C ALA A 130 21.42 -15.99 6.89
N LEU A 131 21.15 -16.30 8.18
CA LEU A 131 19.87 -16.70 8.76
C LEU A 131 19.80 -16.15 10.20
N PRO A 132 18.62 -15.76 10.72
CA PRO A 132 17.30 -16.02 10.18
C PRO A 132 16.93 -15.12 8.99
N LYS A 133 16.06 -15.64 8.11
CA LYS A 133 15.39 -14.86 7.05
C LYS A 133 13.92 -14.73 7.34
N VAL A 134 13.31 -13.61 6.98
CA VAL A 134 11.87 -13.41 7.16
C VAL A 134 11.18 -13.44 5.81
N GLY A 135 10.24 -14.37 5.67
CA GLY A 135 9.37 -14.46 4.52
C GLY A 135 8.20 -13.50 4.67
N MET A 136 8.09 -12.56 3.75
CA MET A 136 7.06 -11.53 3.71
C MET A 136 6.17 -11.69 2.49
N VAL A 137 4.86 -11.51 2.70
CA VAL A 137 3.92 -11.27 1.62
C VAL A 137 4.08 -9.84 1.17
N ARG A 138 4.12 -9.65 -0.15
CA ARG A 138 4.08 -8.35 -0.82
C ARG A 138 2.83 -8.32 -1.69
N ALA A 139 1.79 -7.60 -1.28
CA ALA A 139 0.53 -7.54 -2.01
C ALA A 139 0.31 -6.16 -2.63
N VAL A 140 -0.18 -6.13 -3.86
CA VAL A 140 -0.47 -4.89 -4.60
C VAL A 140 -1.96 -4.82 -4.92
N TYR A 141 -2.54 -3.65 -4.66
CA TYR A 141 -3.95 -3.36 -4.87
C TYR A 141 -4.09 -2.12 -5.76
N PRO A 142 -4.13 -2.30 -7.10
CA PRO A 142 -4.48 -1.22 -8.00
C PRO A 142 -5.89 -0.72 -7.69
N LEU A 143 -6.06 0.58 -7.49
CA LEU A 143 -7.34 1.17 -7.17
C LEU A 143 -8.10 1.56 -8.44
N PRO A 144 -9.44 1.40 -8.46
CA PRO A 144 -10.27 2.00 -9.49
C PRO A 144 -10.09 3.52 -9.59
N GLN A 145 -10.46 4.12 -10.72
CA GLN A 145 -10.54 5.57 -10.86
C GLN A 145 -11.54 6.17 -9.87
N ASN A 146 -11.29 7.41 -9.42
CA ASN A 146 -12.12 8.18 -8.49
C ASN A 146 -12.25 7.56 -7.09
N VAL A 147 -11.21 6.89 -6.62
CA VAL A 147 -11.14 6.38 -5.25
C VAL A 147 -10.52 7.43 -4.36
N THR A 148 -11.31 7.93 -3.41
CA THR A 148 -10.84 8.92 -2.42
C THR A 148 -10.36 8.26 -1.13
N GLY A 149 -10.46 6.94 -1.01
CA GLY A 149 -10.13 6.24 0.23
C GLY A 149 -10.57 4.78 0.22
N GLY A 150 -10.32 4.10 1.32
CA GLY A 150 -10.76 2.72 1.49
C GLY A 150 -10.47 2.16 2.87
N ARG A 151 -10.73 0.87 3.00
CA ARG A 151 -10.58 0.07 4.21
C ARG A 151 -9.98 -1.29 3.83
N ILE A 152 -8.89 -1.63 4.49
CA ILE A 152 -8.24 -2.95 4.44
C ILE A 152 -8.49 -3.64 5.77
N GLU A 153 -8.92 -4.89 5.72
CA GLU A 153 -9.02 -5.77 6.87
C GLU A 153 -8.11 -6.97 6.62
N LEU A 154 -7.06 -7.07 7.42
CA LEU A 154 -6.07 -8.15 7.37
C LEU A 154 -6.32 -9.07 8.57
N LEU A 155 -6.79 -10.29 8.29
CA LEU A 155 -7.04 -11.31 9.32
C LEU A 155 -5.75 -12.09 9.61
N LEU A 156 -5.26 -11.97 10.84
CA LEU A 156 -4.04 -12.59 11.33
C LEU A 156 -4.38 -13.67 12.35
N ASP A 157 -4.23 -14.92 11.91
CA ASP A 157 -4.51 -16.10 12.73
C ASP A 157 -3.17 -16.71 13.15
N ALA A 158 -2.88 -16.71 14.45
CA ALA A 158 -1.61 -17.20 14.98
C ALA A 158 -1.50 -18.74 14.91
N LEU A 159 -0.27 -19.23 14.76
CA LEU A 159 0.09 -20.61 15.09
C LEU A 159 0.51 -20.72 16.54
N ASN A 160 0.55 -21.94 17.09
CA ASN A 160 0.83 -22.16 18.50
C ASN A 160 2.18 -21.60 18.96
N ASP A 161 3.19 -21.70 18.10
CA ASP A 161 4.55 -21.23 18.32
C ASP A 161 4.71 -19.72 18.08
N SER A 162 3.83 -19.11 17.27
CA SER A 162 3.86 -17.67 16.97
C SER A 162 2.95 -16.81 17.84
N ARG A 163 2.23 -17.39 18.80
CA ARG A 163 1.34 -16.66 19.71
C ARG A 163 2.04 -15.51 20.41
N CYS A 164 1.31 -14.42 20.65
CA CYS A 164 1.83 -13.18 21.23
C CYS A 164 2.99 -12.51 20.46
N SER A 165 3.36 -12.99 19.26
CA SER A 165 4.36 -12.30 18.45
C SER A 165 3.82 -10.94 18.01
N VAL A 166 4.66 -9.93 17.93
CA VAL A 166 4.32 -8.62 17.37
C VAL A 166 4.89 -8.55 15.96
N VAL A 167 4.01 -8.58 14.96
CA VAL A 167 4.35 -8.58 13.54
C VAL A 167 4.23 -7.17 12.95
N PRO A 168 5.24 -6.66 12.22
CA PRO A 168 5.15 -5.40 11.50
C PRO A 168 4.37 -5.56 10.20
N VAL A 169 3.34 -4.75 10.01
CA VAL A 169 2.57 -4.61 8.77
C VAL A 169 2.86 -3.25 8.16
N VAL A 170 3.38 -3.21 6.94
CA VAL A 170 3.68 -1.98 6.21
C VAL A 170 2.54 -1.72 5.23
N PHE A 171 1.93 -0.54 5.35
CA PHE A 171 0.97 0.00 4.40
C PHE A 171 1.64 1.11 3.61
N ALA A 172 1.66 1.01 2.29
CA ALA A 172 2.13 2.10 1.42
C ALA A 172 1.02 2.50 0.46
N TYR A 173 0.76 3.81 0.39
CA TYR A 173 -0.20 4.40 -0.54
C TYR A 173 0.56 5.18 -1.62
N PHE A 174 0.34 4.82 -2.88
CA PHE A 174 0.79 5.58 -4.03
C PHE A 174 -0.35 6.42 -4.59
N HIS A 175 -0.06 7.71 -4.82
CA HIS A 175 -0.94 8.61 -5.51
C HIS A 175 -0.30 9.09 -6.82
N GLY A 176 -0.98 8.83 -7.94
CA GLY A 176 -0.46 9.21 -9.25
C GLY A 176 -0.81 10.66 -9.57
N THR A 177 0.19 11.54 -9.61
CA THR A 177 0.01 12.98 -9.92
C THR A 177 0.51 13.36 -11.33
N GLY A 178 1.01 12.37 -12.10
CA GLY A 178 1.62 12.56 -13.41
C GLY A 178 3.13 12.78 -13.33
N GLY A 179 3.77 12.99 -14.48
CA GLY A 179 5.22 13.06 -14.59
C GLY A 179 5.89 11.69 -14.59
N ASP A 180 7.21 11.67 -14.39
CA ASP A 180 8.04 10.48 -14.54
C ASP A 180 8.73 10.05 -13.22
N GLU A 181 8.68 10.90 -12.19
CA GLU A 181 9.37 10.68 -10.92
C GLU A 181 8.38 10.39 -9.78
N ILE A 182 8.74 9.44 -8.92
CA ILE A 182 8.00 9.12 -7.70
C ILE A 182 8.78 9.61 -6.50
N GLU A 183 8.12 10.35 -5.61
CA GLU A 183 8.74 10.84 -4.37
C GLU A 183 8.11 10.20 -3.11
N PRO A 184 8.93 9.56 -2.24
CA PRO A 184 10.30 9.14 -2.47
C PRO A 184 10.37 7.94 -3.43
N ASP A 185 11.44 7.88 -4.22
CA ASP A 185 11.73 6.77 -5.15
C ASP A 185 12.07 5.47 -4.40
N HIS A 186 12.74 5.60 -3.26
CA HIS A 186 13.24 4.50 -2.47
C HIS A 186 13.04 4.74 -0.98
N LEU A 187 12.63 3.69 -0.26
CA LEU A 187 12.50 3.69 1.19
C LEU A 187 13.16 2.45 1.79
N ASP A 188 14.07 2.67 2.73
CA ASP A 188 14.65 1.63 3.58
C ASP A 188 13.97 1.63 4.94
N LEU A 189 13.26 0.55 5.27
CA LEU A 189 12.58 0.39 6.55
C LEU A 189 13.26 -0.68 7.40
N ARG A 190 13.41 -0.38 8.69
CA ARG A 190 13.90 -1.31 9.70
C ARG A 190 12.72 -1.73 10.57
N LEU A 191 12.23 -2.94 10.35
CA LEU A 191 10.97 -3.42 10.92
C LEU A 191 11.27 -4.40 12.07
N PRO A 192 10.88 -4.09 13.32
CA PRO A 192 11.05 -5.01 14.42
C PRO A 192 9.96 -6.09 14.42
N LEU A 193 10.34 -7.35 14.23
CA LEU A 193 9.51 -8.53 14.44
C LEU A 193 9.82 -9.09 15.83
N ARG A 194 8.88 -8.96 16.77
CA ARG A 194 9.06 -9.52 18.12
C ARG A 194 8.42 -10.90 18.18
N LEU A 195 9.22 -11.91 18.46
CA LEU A 195 8.76 -13.28 18.49
C LEU A 195 8.14 -13.59 19.85
N GLY A 196 7.06 -14.37 19.83
CA GLY A 196 6.38 -14.84 21.02
C GLY A 196 7.25 -15.70 21.94
N PRO A 197 6.79 -15.99 23.16
CA PRO A 197 7.54 -16.81 24.11
C PRO A 197 7.75 -18.25 23.62
N ASP A 198 6.80 -18.77 22.84
CA ASP A 198 6.80 -20.15 22.37
C ASP A 198 7.53 -20.34 21.03
N PHE A 199 8.10 -19.26 20.47
CA PHE A 199 8.76 -19.32 19.17
C PHE A 199 10.10 -20.08 19.26
N PRO A 200 10.39 -21.01 18.32
CA PRO A 200 11.58 -21.83 18.42
C PRO A 200 12.87 -21.03 18.32
N LEU A 201 13.89 -21.49 19.06
CA LEU A 201 15.27 -20.98 19.10
C LEU A 201 15.45 -19.52 19.60
N PHE A 202 14.39 -18.70 19.62
CA PHE A 202 14.48 -17.29 20.00
C PHE A 202 13.18 -16.75 20.64
N GLY A 203 12.58 -17.50 21.57
CA GLY A 203 11.40 -17.06 22.31
C GLY A 203 11.63 -15.69 23.00
N ASN A 204 10.67 -14.77 22.86
CA ASN A 204 10.74 -13.37 23.32
C ASN A 204 11.88 -12.53 22.71
N SER A 205 12.48 -12.97 21.61
CA SER A 205 13.49 -12.18 20.90
C SER A 205 12.87 -11.11 20.00
N THR A 206 13.72 -10.23 19.47
CA THR A 206 13.35 -9.31 18.40
C THR A 206 14.28 -9.53 17.22
N LEU A 207 13.70 -9.83 16.05
CA LEU A 207 14.39 -9.84 14.78
C LEU A 207 14.18 -8.48 14.11
N GLU A 208 15.25 -7.92 13.57
CA GLU A 208 15.17 -6.72 12.74
C GLU A 208 15.12 -7.14 11.27
N VAL A 209 14.06 -6.75 10.57
CA VAL A 209 13.87 -7.03 9.15
C VAL A 209 14.18 -5.77 8.35
N LEU A 210 15.10 -5.87 7.41
CA LEU A 210 15.42 -4.78 6.49
C LEU A 210 14.52 -4.88 5.25
N LEU A 211 13.52 -4.00 5.17
CA LEU A 211 12.65 -3.91 4.00
C LEU A 211 13.11 -2.75 3.12
N ASP A 212 13.70 -3.11 1.99
CA ASP A 212 13.95 -2.24 0.85
C ASP A 212 12.66 -2.16 0.00
N PHE A 213 12.14 -0.94 -0.17
CA PHE A 213 11.00 -0.63 -1.02
C PHE A 213 11.35 0.43 -2.06
N ASN A 214 11.66 -0.04 -3.27
CA ASN A 214 11.81 0.79 -4.48
C ASN A 214 10.43 1.12 -5.09
N ALA A 215 9.89 2.28 -4.75
CA ALA A 215 8.55 2.72 -5.14
C ALA A 215 8.38 2.77 -6.67
N SER A 216 9.34 3.33 -7.40
CA SER A 216 9.26 3.44 -8.87
C SER A 216 9.18 2.08 -9.53
N HIS A 217 10.02 1.12 -9.12
CA HIS A 217 9.99 -0.22 -9.66
C HIS A 217 8.65 -0.93 -9.40
N TRP A 218 8.13 -0.81 -8.17
CA TRP A 218 6.85 -1.43 -7.79
C TRP A 218 5.67 -0.83 -8.55
N VAL A 219 5.65 0.50 -8.69
CA VAL A 219 4.61 1.21 -9.43
C VAL A 219 4.70 0.91 -10.92
N GLU A 220 5.88 0.97 -11.53
CA GLU A 220 6.09 0.68 -12.94
C GLU A 220 5.62 -0.73 -13.30
N MET A 221 6.00 -1.73 -12.49
CA MET A 221 5.63 -3.14 -12.71
C MET A 221 4.11 -3.37 -12.71
N HIS A 222 3.35 -2.65 -11.88
CA HIS A 222 1.92 -2.93 -11.66
C HIS A 222 0.97 -1.91 -12.30
N LEU A 223 1.43 -0.67 -12.53
CA LEU A 223 0.63 0.46 -13.00
C LEU A 223 1.21 1.13 -14.27
N GLY A 224 2.41 0.74 -14.70
CA GLY A 224 3.18 1.36 -15.79
C GLY A 224 3.97 2.58 -15.34
N GLU A 225 4.79 3.13 -16.24
CA GLU A 225 5.59 4.33 -16.02
C GLU A 225 4.72 5.53 -15.61
N ARG A 226 4.90 6.00 -14.38
CA ARG A 226 4.12 7.08 -13.77
C ARG A 226 4.89 7.77 -12.65
N GLY A 227 4.74 9.09 -12.58
CA GLY A 227 5.15 9.91 -11.45
C GLY A 227 4.04 10.11 -10.42
N GLY A 228 4.45 10.51 -9.23
CA GLY A 228 3.55 10.64 -8.09
C GLY A 228 4.28 10.76 -6.77
N TRP A 229 3.57 10.43 -5.70
CA TRP A 229 4.20 10.30 -4.39
C TRP A 229 3.74 9.04 -3.68
N VAL A 230 4.57 8.56 -2.76
CA VAL A 230 4.26 7.45 -1.87
C VAL A 230 4.31 7.88 -0.42
N ARG A 231 3.30 7.46 0.35
CA ARG A 231 3.32 7.55 1.81
C ARG A 231 3.29 6.17 2.42
N VAL A 232 4.24 5.90 3.31
CA VAL A 232 4.37 4.63 4.00
C VAL A 232 4.07 4.79 5.48
N GLU A 233 3.29 3.87 6.02
CA GLU A 233 3.03 3.72 7.44
C GLU A 233 3.29 2.27 7.88
N THR A 234 3.76 2.09 9.11
CA THR A 234 4.05 0.78 9.67
C THR A 234 3.25 0.58 10.95
N PHE A 235 2.57 -0.56 11.04
CA PHE A 235 1.70 -0.94 12.14
C PHE A 235 2.25 -2.21 12.80
N ASN A 236 2.48 -2.16 14.11
CA ASN A 236 2.91 -3.33 14.87
C ASN A 236 1.68 -4.01 15.45
N VAL A 237 1.37 -5.22 14.99
CA VAL A 237 0.18 -5.96 15.40
C VAL A 237 0.58 -7.14 16.27
N THR A 238 0.00 -7.23 17.45
CA THR A 238 0.19 -8.39 18.32
C THR A 238 -0.73 -9.52 17.87
N LEU A 239 -0.16 -10.68 17.58
CA LEU A 239 -0.89 -11.90 17.27
C LEU A 239 -1.60 -12.44 18.53
N PRO A 240 -2.73 -13.16 18.38
CA PRO A 240 -3.46 -13.74 19.50
C PRO A 240 -2.56 -14.52 20.47
N CYS A 241 -2.74 -14.30 21.77
CA CYS A 241 -2.00 -14.99 22.83
C CYS A 241 -2.71 -16.26 23.33
N GLN A 242 -4.03 -16.32 23.22
CA GLN A 242 -4.82 -17.46 23.66
C GLN A 242 -5.01 -18.44 22.49
N GLY A 243 -5.05 -19.73 22.81
CA GLY A 243 -5.39 -20.74 21.81
C GLY A 243 -6.89 -20.79 21.59
N GLY A 244 -7.29 -20.71 20.33
CA GLY A 244 -8.59 -21.22 19.89
C GLY A 244 -8.66 -22.73 20.02
#